data_AF-A0A7S4HPW7-F1
#
_entry.id   AF-A0A7S4HPW7-F1
#
_cell.length_a   1.000
_cell.length_b   1.000
_cell.length_c   1.000
_cell.angle_alpha   90.00
_cell.angle_beta   90.00
_cell.angle_gamma   90.00
#
_symmetry.space_group_name_H-M   'P 1'
#
loop_
_entity.id
_entity.type
_entity.pdbx_description
1 polymer ?
#
loop_
_entity_poly.entity_id
_entity_poly.type
_entity_poly.pdbx_seq_one_letter_code
_entity_poly.pdbx_strand_id
1 'polypeptide(L)'
;QNIIFWVVMLMRKANGNQPTKRLVIKSLSNVPKLPEDFNKNTWEKLSKAIEAIHSSTGVSDSMESLYNSVKDLCLHKLSEETYKKLRQQYEGYLTEAGQILQNSLRQGEETSALLHQLNLLWNTHCQQIRMIRDIFLYLDRTYVFQTKEHSIWDMGCLLFRSEVMEDQQVVLKIVEGLLTLIENERNNQTIERSLLQNLLRMLLALKLYHSTFENEFLQHTSVFYEAEGKQKIAESSVPYYLHHIDSRLKEELERAHTYLSDTTTPKMKAIIEEKLIKEHSCDILDKGFFELMKENNKADLALLYKYLKQVNCLSDLQSFLNSFVTKTAMDIVMQPDKDDVMIEELI
;
A
#
# COMPACT_ATOMS: atom_id res chain seq x y z
N GLN A 1 -55.22 -6.85 7.02
CA GLN A 1 -54.90 -6.27 5.69
C GLN A 1 -56.12 -5.77 4.90
N ASN A 2 -57.36 -6.20 5.17
CA ASN A 2 -58.55 -5.78 4.39
C ASN A 2 -59.24 -4.46 4.82
N ILE A 3 -58.91 -3.88 5.98
CA ILE A 3 -59.55 -2.63 6.46
C ILE A 3 -58.90 -1.39 5.82
N ILE A 4 -57.58 -1.40 5.62
CA ILE A 4 -56.84 -0.27 5.03
C ILE A 4 -57.22 -0.08 3.55
N PHE A 5 -57.45 -1.18 2.83
CA PHE A 5 -57.86 -1.11 1.42
C PHE A 5 -59.24 -0.48 1.26
N TRP A 6 -60.20 -0.77 2.16
CA TRP A 6 -61.53 -0.17 2.14
C TRP A 6 -61.52 1.32 2.52
N VAL A 7 -60.70 1.73 3.49
CA VAL A 7 -60.56 3.15 3.87
C VAL A 7 -59.94 3.98 2.74
N VAL A 8 -58.94 3.45 2.03
CA VAL A 8 -58.33 4.11 0.86
C VAL A 8 -59.31 4.19 -0.31
N MET A 9 -60.16 3.17 -0.51
CA MET A 9 -61.17 3.18 -1.57
C MET A 9 -62.33 4.15 -1.28
N LEU A 10 -62.79 4.25 -0.02
CA LEU A 10 -63.81 5.21 0.41
C LEU A 10 -63.30 6.67 0.32
N MET A 11 -62.04 6.92 0.66
CA MET A 11 -61.42 8.25 0.51
C MET A 11 -61.21 8.65 -0.97
N ARG A 12 -60.91 7.68 -1.85
CA ARG A 12 -60.82 7.92 -3.30
C ARG A 12 -62.18 8.17 -3.95
N LYS A 13 -63.28 7.60 -3.42
CA LYS A 13 -64.63 7.80 -3.96
C LYS A 13 -65.29 9.10 -3.47
N ALA A 14 -64.85 9.65 -2.34
CA ALA A 14 -65.33 10.93 -1.80
C ALA A 14 -64.65 12.16 -2.46
N ASN A 15 -63.45 12.02 -3.00
CA ASN A 15 -62.77 13.06 -3.78
C ASN A 15 -62.88 12.78 -5.28
N GLY A 16 -64.09 12.95 -5.81
CA GLY A 16 -64.31 13.03 -7.25
C GLY A 16 -63.47 14.17 -7.85
N ASN A 17 -62.68 13.84 -8.89
CA ASN A 17 -62.15 14.74 -9.92
C ASN A 17 -61.95 16.22 -9.51
N GLN A 18 -61.15 16.50 -8.49
CA GLN A 18 -60.61 17.84 -8.33
C GLN A 18 -59.32 17.93 -9.14
N PRO A 19 -59.22 18.79 -10.17
CA PRO A 19 -57.94 19.02 -10.82
C PRO A 19 -56.97 19.52 -9.75
N THR A 20 -55.76 18.95 -9.70
CA THR A 20 -54.68 19.46 -8.86
C THR A 20 -54.54 20.95 -9.13
N LYS A 21 -54.86 21.78 -8.12
CA LYS A 21 -54.83 23.25 -8.25
C LYS A 21 -53.39 23.65 -8.54
N ARG A 22 -53.09 23.93 -9.81
CA ARG A 22 -51.80 24.48 -10.23
C ARG A 22 -51.69 25.89 -9.65
N LEU A 23 -50.83 26.06 -8.66
CA LEU A 23 -50.51 27.38 -8.12
C LEU A 23 -49.79 28.18 -9.22
N VAL A 24 -50.51 29.10 -9.85
CA VAL A 24 -49.92 30.07 -10.78
C VAL A 24 -49.54 31.29 -9.96
N ILE A 25 -48.25 31.42 -9.65
CA ILE A 25 -47.72 32.65 -9.07
C ILE A 25 -47.91 33.74 -10.13
N LYS A 26 -48.62 34.83 -9.79
CA LYS A 26 -48.74 36.00 -10.67
C LYS A 26 -47.33 36.46 -11.04
N SER A 27 -47.06 36.61 -12.33
CA SER A 27 -45.76 37.02 -12.89
C SER A 27 -45.12 38.12 -12.04
N LEU A 28 -43.99 37.81 -11.43
CA LEU A 28 -43.08 38.83 -10.91
C LEU A 28 -42.54 39.56 -12.14
N SER A 29 -42.95 40.81 -12.32
CA SER A 29 -42.71 41.62 -13.53
C SER A 29 -41.24 41.84 -13.85
N ASN A 30 -40.34 41.62 -12.89
CA ASN A 30 -38.90 41.66 -13.04
C ASN A 30 -38.31 40.34 -12.54
N VAL A 31 -38.08 39.38 -13.44
CA VAL A 31 -37.19 38.25 -13.13
C VAL A 31 -35.79 38.86 -12.99
N PRO A 32 -35.15 38.82 -11.81
CA PRO A 32 -33.78 39.32 -11.67
C PRO A 32 -32.89 38.52 -12.62
N LYS A 33 -32.30 39.21 -13.60
CA LYS A 33 -31.32 38.62 -14.50
C LYS A 33 -30.01 38.48 -13.72
N LEU A 34 -29.33 37.35 -13.88
CA LEU A 34 -27.98 37.22 -13.36
C LEU A 34 -27.10 38.33 -13.97
N PRO A 35 -26.25 38.99 -13.15
CA PRO A 35 -25.23 39.88 -13.68
C PRO A 35 -24.38 39.15 -14.73
N GLU A 36 -24.04 39.82 -15.83
CA GLU A 36 -23.22 39.21 -16.90
C GLU A 36 -21.84 38.75 -16.37
N ASP A 37 -21.30 39.45 -15.37
CA ASP A 37 -20.02 39.13 -14.73
C ASP A 37 -20.11 38.09 -13.59
N PHE A 38 -21.28 37.54 -13.31
CA PHE A 38 -21.47 36.62 -12.18
C PHE A 38 -20.53 35.41 -12.24
N ASN A 39 -20.45 34.72 -13.38
CA ASN A 39 -19.58 33.54 -13.53
C ASN A 39 -18.11 33.92 -13.31
N LYS A 40 -17.65 35.00 -13.95
CA LYS A 40 -16.26 35.44 -13.88
C LYS A 40 -15.86 35.84 -12.45
N ASN A 41 -16.68 36.64 -11.78
CA ASN A 41 -16.37 37.12 -10.42
C ASN A 41 -16.42 35.99 -9.40
N THR A 42 -17.41 35.09 -9.50
CA THR A 42 -17.52 33.93 -8.60
C THR A 42 -16.37 32.95 -8.83
N TRP A 43 -15.96 32.70 -10.08
CA TRP A 43 -14.79 31.87 -10.36
C TRP A 43 -13.49 32.53 -9.88
N GLU A 44 -13.30 33.83 -10.09
CA GLU A 44 -12.09 34.54 -9.63
C GLU A 44 -11.94 34.45 -8.10
N LYS A 45 -13.06 34.56 -7.38
CA LYS A 45 -13.10 34.33 -5.92
C LYS A 45 -12.61 32.92 -5.55
N LEU A 46 -13.14 31.89 -6.22
CA LEU A 46 -12.74 30.50 -5.99
C LEU A 46 -11.27 30.26 -6.37
N SER A 47 -10.82 30.82 -7.49
CA SER A 47 -9.43 30.72 -7.97
C SER A 47 -8.45 31.27 -6.94
N LYS A 48 -8.72 32.46 -6.38
CA LYS A 48 -7.89 33.06 -5.33
C LYS A 48 -7.86 32.21 -4.06
N ALA A 49 -8.98 31.59 -3.70
CA ALA A 49 -9.03 30.68 -2.56
C ALA A 49 -8.19 29.42 -2.82
N ILE A 50 -8.25 28.83 -4.02
CA ILE A 50 -7.43 27.67 -4.41
C ILE A 50 -5.94 28.03 -4.41
N GLU A 51 -5.56 29.18 -4.99
CA GLU A 51 -4.19 29.70 -4.95
C GLU A 51 -3.68 29.89 -3.53
N ALA A 52 -4.52 30.42 -2.63
CA ALA A 52 -4.16 30.57 -1.22
C ALA A 52 -3.93 29.21 -0.54
N ILE A 53 -4.79 28.22 -0.82
CA ILE A 53 -4.63 26.84 -0.30
C ILE A 53 -3.32 26.21 -0.80
N HIS A 54 -3.03 26.33 -2.10
CA HIS A 54 -1.79 25.83 -2.69
C HIS A 54 -0.54 26.51 -2.10
N SER A 55 -0.64 27.82 -1.86
CA SER A 55 0.44 28.62 -1.27
C SER A 55 0.55 28.45 0.25
N SER A 56 -0.32 27.64 0.88
CA SER A 56 -0.46 27.53 2.33
C SER A 56 -0.64 28.88 3.04
N THR A 57 -1.33 29.82 2.39
CA THR A 57 -1.69 31.14 2.95
C THR A 57 -3.14 31.16 3.42
N GLY A 58 -3.49 32.15 4.26
CA GLY A 58 -4.84 32.29 4.78
C GLY A 58 -5.86 32.58 3.68
N VAL A 59 -6.96 31.82 3.65
CA VAL A 59 -8.08 32.06 2.75
C VAL A 59 -8.90 33.26 3.25
N SER A 60 -9.02 34.30 2.43
CA SER A 60 -9.69 35.56 2.79
C SER A 60 -11.20 35.40 3.05
N ASP A 61 -11.84 34.47 2.35
CA ASP A 61 -13.27 34.19 2.43
C ASP A 61 -13.57 33.01 3.37
N SER A 62 -14.77 33.00 3.97
CA SER A 62 -15.22 31.87 4.78
C SER A 62 -15.51 30.63 3.92
N MET A 63 -15.25 29.45 4.48
CA MET A 63 -15.51 28.16 3.81
C MET A 63 -16.98 28.02 3.37
N GLU A 64 -17.92 28.49 4.18
CA GLU A 64 -19.35 28.49 3.84
C GLU A 64 -19.65 29.40 2.65
N SER A 65 -19.00 30.56 2.57
CA SER A 65 -19.16 31.49 1.45
C SER A 65 -18.63 30.89 0.14
N LEU A 66 -17.48 30.21 0.21
CA LEU A 66 -16.89 29.51 -0.93
C LEU A 66 -17.74 28.31 -1.37
N TYR A 67 -18.23 27.52 -0.42
CA TYR A 67 -19.16 26.42 -0.70
C TYR A 67 -20.44 26.91 -1.40
N ASN A 68 -21.06 27.98 -0.89
CA ASN A 68 -22.24 28.58 -1.51
C ASN A 68 -21.94 29.11 -2.91
N SER A 69 -20.75 29.68 -3.12
CA SER A 69 -20.29 30.13 -4.44
C SER A 69 -20.24 28.97 -5.45
N VAL A 70 -19.69 27.80 -5.05
CA VAL A 70 -19.69 26.59 -5.89
C VAL A 70 -21.10 26.09 -6.14
N LYS A 71 -21.95 26.08 -5.11
CA LYS A 71 -23.35 25.67 -5.21
C LYS A 71 -24.11 26.54 -6.21
N ASP A 72 -23.95 27.86 -6.15
CA ASP A 72 -24.62 28.79 -7.07
C ASP A 72 -24.17 28.56 -8.51
N LEU A 73 -22.87 28.38 -8.76
CA LEU A 73 -22.36 27.99 -10.10
C LEU A 73 -23.01 26.70 -10.61
N CYS A 74 -23.17 25.70 -9.74
CA CYS A 74 -23.83 24.45 -10.12
C CYS A 74 -25.32 24.62 -10.41
N LEU A 75 -26.05 25.41 -9.61
CA LEU A 75 -27.47 25.72 -9.83
C LEU A 75 -27.71 26.46 -11.15
N HIS A 76 -26.73 27.25 -11.60
CA HIS A 76 -26.75 27.94 -12.88
C HIS A 76 -26.23 27.10 -14.06
N LYS A 77 -26.12 25.76 -13.90
CA LYS A 77 -25.70 24.80 -14.94
C LYS A 77 -24.25 24.98 -15.42
N LEU A 78 -23.37 25.55 -14.59
CA LEU A 78 -21.95 25.74 -14.91
C LEU A 78 -21.05 24.66 -14.28
N SER A 79 -21.61 23.52 -13.88
CA SER A 79 -20.87 22.46 -13.16
C SER A 79 -19.70 21.88 -13.96
N GLU A 80 -19.91 21.55 -15.24
CA GLU A 80 -18.86 20.99 -16.10
C GLU A 80 -17.69 21.98 -16.28
N GLU A 81 -18.01 23.24 -16.57
CA GLU A 81 -17.00 24.29 -16.73
C GLU A 81 -16.22 24.52 -15.43
N THR A 82 -16.91 24.55 -14.29
CA THR A 82 -16.31 24.70 -12.95
C THR A 82 -15.35 23.54 -12.64
N TYR A 83 -15.74 22.30 -12.94
CA TYR A 83 -14.89 21.13 -12.75
C TYR A 83 -13.63 21.20 -13.63
N LYS A 84 -13.77 21.56 -14.91
CA LYS A 84 -12.63 21.71 -15.84
C LYS A 84 -11.66 22.79 -15.40
N LYS A 85 -12.17 23.96 -14.98
CA LYS A 85 -11.33 25.06 -14.49
C LYS A 85 -10.61 24.68 -13.19
N LEU A 86 -11.28 23.99 -12.27
CA LEU A 86 -10.64 23.47 -11.05
C LEU A 86 -9.49 22.52 -11.40
N ARG A 87 -9.74 21.56 -12.30
CA ARG A 87 -8.73 20.60 -12.76
C ARG A 87 -7.52 21.32 -13.37
N GLN A 88 -7.75 22.27 -14.27
CA GLN A 88 -6.67 23.01 -14.95
C GLN A 88 -5.79 23.81 -13.97
N GLN A 89 -6.41 24.48 -12.99
CA GLN A 89 -5.66 25.23 -11.98
C GLN A 89 -4.84 24.30 -11.07
N TYR A 90 -5.39 23.13 -10.75
CA TYR A 90 -4.70 22.13 -9.94
C TYR A 90 -3.56 21.44 -10.67
N GLU A 91 -3.74 21.18 -11.97
CA GLU A 91 -2.72 20.64 -12.88
C GLU A 91 -1.50 21.58 -12.92
N GLY A 92 -1.70 22.87 -13.19
CA GLY A 92 -0.60 23.84 -13.23
C GLY A 92 0.22 23.91 -11.93
N TYR A 93 -0.43 23.86 -10.76
CA TYR A 93 0.25 23.80 -9.47
C TYR A 93 1.12 22.54 -9.32
N LEU A 94 0.60 21.38 -9.72
CA LEU A 94 1.33 20.12 -9.59
C LEU A 94 2.46 20.00 -10.62
N THR A 95 2.32 20.56 -11.82
CA THR A 95 3.40 20.64 -12.81
C THR A 95 4.59 21.44 -12.24
N GLU A 96 4.33 22.59 -11.61
CA GLU A 96 5.38 23.38 -10.95
C GLU A 96 6.05 22.60 -9.80
N ALA A 97 5.26 21.91 -8.98
CA ALA A 97 5.78 21.09 -7.89
C ALA A 97 6.62 19.89 -8.39
N GLY A 98 6.20 19.23 -9.47
CA GLY A 98 6.94 18.16 -10.13
C GLY A 98 8.29 18.65 -10.66
N GLN A 99 8.32 19.86 -11.25
CA GLN A 99 9.54 20.46 -11.76
C GLN A 99 10.58 20.71 -10.66
N ILE A 100 10.15 21.04 -9.43
CA ILE A 100 11.05 21.21 -8.28
C ILE A 100 11.76 19.90 -7.96
N LEU A 101 11.02 18.77 -7.86
CA LEU A 101 11.62 17.46 -7.61
C LEU A 101 12.59 17.04 -8.72
N GLN A 102 12.22 17.27 -9.99
CA GLN A 102 13.10 16.98 -11.12
C GLN A 102 14.39 17.81 -11.07
N ASN A 103 14.29 19.08 -10.67
CA ASN A 103 15.46 19.96 -10.55
C ASN A 103 16.39 19.52 -9.42
N SER A 104 15.83 19.13 -8.26
CA SER A 104 16.61 18.57 -7.15
C SER A 104 17.37 17.31 -7.56
N LEU A 105 16.72 16.41 -8.33
CA LEU A 105 17.40 15.24 -8.89
C LEU A 105 18.54 15.62 -9.84
N ARG A 106 18.32 16.58 -10.75
CA ARG A 106 19.33 17.05 -11.72
C ARG A 106 20.52 17.74 -11.05
N GLN A 107 20.30 18.36 -9.90
CA GLN A 107 21.35 18.98 -9.09
C GLN A 107 22.16 17.96 -8.27
N GLY A 108 21.79 16.68 -8.33
CA GLY A 108 22.49 15.61 -7.63
C GLY A 108 22.22 15.59 -6.12
N GLU A 109 21.03 16.04 -5.69
CA GLU A 109 20.63 15.91 -4.28
C GLU A 109 20.65 14.44 -3.82
N GLU A 110 20.94 14.24 -2.54
CA GLU A 110 20.95 12.91 -1.93
C GLU A 110 19.56 12.25 -2.01
N THR A 111 19.53 10.94 -2.23
CA THR A 111 18.28 10.16 -2.29
C THR A 111 17.39 10.38 -1.06
N SER A 112 17.99 10.48 0.13
CA SER A 112 17.26 10.73 1.38
C SER A 112 16.51 12.07 1.33
N ALA A 113 17.16 13.13 0.87
CA ALA A 113 16.54 14.46 0.74
C ALA A 113 15.36 14.42 -0.24
N LEU A 114 15.53 13.74 -1.38
CA LEU A 114 14.47 13.56 -2.37
C LEU A 114 13.23 12.84 -1.79
N LEU A 115 13.44 11.79 -0.99
CA LEU A 115 12.33 11.08 -0.32
C LEU A 115 11.58 11.98 0.66
N HIS A 116 12.28 12.82 1.42
CA HIS A 116 11.66 13.76 2.36
C HIS A 116 10.89 14.87 1.64
N GLN A 117 11.44 15.42 0.55
CA GLN A 117 10.77 16.41 -0.28
C GLN A 117 9.48 15.84 -0.88
N LEU A 118 9.53 14.63 -1.42
CA LEU A 118 8.36 13.95 -1.96
C LEU A 118 7.30 13.69 -0.88
N ASN A 119 7.72 13.22 0.29
CA ASN A 119 6.81 12.96 1.41
C ASN A 119 6.14 14.26 1.90
N LEU A 120 6.90 15.35 2.00
CA LEU A 120 6.34 16.66 2.35
C LEU A 120 5.33 17.12 1.29
N LEU A 121 5.69 17.01 0.00
CA LEU A 121 4.83 17.38 -1.11
C LEU A 121 3.52 16.57 -1.10
N TRP A 122 3.60 15.26 -0.95
CA TRP A 122 2.42 14.38 -0.89
C TRP A 122 1.52 14.68 0.31
N ASN A 123 2.09 14.88 1.50
CA ASN A 123 1.31 15.21 2.69
C ASN A 123 0.61 16.56 2.56
N THR A 124 1.31 17.56 2.01
CA THR A 124 0.77 18.89 1.74
C THR A 124 -0.37 18.81 0.72
N HIS A 125 -0.15 18.11 -0.40
CA HIS A 125 -1.16 17.82 -1.40
C HIS A 125 -2.41 17.15 -0.78
N CYS A 126 -2.24 16.13 0.05
CA CYS A 126 -3.35 15.45 0.72
C CYS A 126 -4.17 16.37 1.62
N GLN A 127 -3.55 17.36 2.27
CA GLN A 127 -4.26 18.35 3.09
C GLN A 127 -5.01 19.35 2.20
N GLN A 128 -4.36 19.85 1.15
CA GLN A 128 -4.93 20.82 0.22
C GLN A 128 -6.13 20.25 -0.52
N ILE A 129 -6.02 19.03 -1.06
CA ILE A 129 -7.11 18.37 -1.80
C ILE A 129 -8.33 18.09 -0.90
N ARG A 130 -8.12 17.82 0.41
CA ARG A 130 -9.22 17.68 1.38
C ARG A 130 -9.97 18.99 1.53
N MET A 131 -9.24 20.10 1.71
CA MET A 131 -9.85 21.42 1.86
C MET A 131 -10.59 21.86 0.59
N ILE A 132 -9.99 21.62 -0.57
CA ILE A 132 -10.63 21.89 -1.86
C ILE A 132 -11.88 21.02 -2.02
N ARG A 133 -11.82 19.73 -1.68
CA ARG A 133 -13.02 18.87 -1.72
C ARG A 133 -14.13 19.39 -0.81
N ASP A 134 -13.81 19.93 0.36
CA ASP A 134 -14.81 20.49 1.27
C ASP A 134 -15.48 21.75 0.68
N ILE A 135 -14.72 22.63 0.04
CA ILE A 135 -15.25 23.79 -0.70
C ILE A 135 -16.14 23.33 -1.87
N PHE A 136 -15.66 22.36 -2.65
CA PHE A 136 -16.31 21.89 -3.87
C PHE A 136 -17.25 20.68 -3.63
N LEU A 137 -17.64 20.43 -2.38
CA LEU A 137 -18.40 19.23 -2.01
C LEU A 137 -19.75 19.12 -2.74
N TYR A 138 -20.40 20.26 -3.02
CA TYR A 138 -21.64 20.27 -3.79
C TYR A 138 -21.42 19.79 -5.23
N LEU A 139 -20.34 20.24 -5.88
CA LEU A 139 -19.96 19.82 -7.23
C LEU A 139 -19.68 18.31 -7.28
N ASP A 140 -18.89 17.81 -6.31
CA ASP A 140 -18.51 16.39 -6.20
C ASP A 140 -19.75 15.48 -6.02
N ARG A 141 -20.71 15.88 -5.16
CA ARG A 141 -21.90 15.08 -4.87
C ARG A 141 -23.02 15.18 -5.89
N THR A 142 -23.05 16.21 -6.73
CA THR A 142 -24.16 16.43 -7.67
C THR A 142 -23.77 16.17 -9.12
N TYR A 143 -22.69 16.79 -9.60
CA TYR A 143 -22.26 16.67 -10.98
C TYR A 143 -21.36 15.45 -11.18
N VAL A 144 -20.30 15.31 -10.38
CA VAL A 144 -19.33 14.23 -10.55
C VAL A 144 -19.99 12.87 -10.33
N PHE A 145 -20.81 12.75 -9.27
CA PHE A 145 -21.58 11.52 -9.00
C PHE A 145 -22.50 11.09 -10.15
N GLN A 146 -23.00 12.02 -10.96
CA GLN A 146 -23.92 11.73 -12.08
C GLN A 146 -23.19 11.53 -13.42
N THR A 147 -21.89 11.77 -13.47
CA THR A 147 -21.08 11.72 -14.69
C THR A 147 -20.03 10.63 -14.61
N LYS A 148 -19.22 10.47 -15.66
CA LYS A 148 -18.07 9.57 -15.68
C LYS A 148 -16.78 10.24 -15.17
N GLU A 149 -16.89 11.45 -14.66
CA GLU A 149 -15.75 12.21 -14.13
C GLU A 149 -15.25 11.60 -12.82
N HIS A 150 -13.99 11.86 -12.50
CA HIS A 150 -13.37 11.42 -11.26
C HIS A 150 -13.82 12.28 -10.09
N SER A 151 -13.95 11.67 -8.90
CA SER A 151 -14.12 12.44 -7.65
C SER A 151 -12.98 13.45 -7.51
N ILE A 152 -13.20 14.56 -6.80
CA ILE A 152 -12.15 15.57 -6.63
C ILE A 152 -10.88 14.95 -6.03
N TRP A 153 -11.04 13.99 -5.12
CA TRP A 153 -9.93 13.22 -4.56
C TRP A 153 -9.20 12.38 -5.61
N ASP A 154 -9.94 11.58 -6.39
CA ASP A 154 -9.34 10.74 -7.42
C ASP A 154 -8.68 11.57 -8.53
N MET A 155 -9.28 12.71 -8.89
CA MET A 155 -8.74 13.68 -9.84
C MET A 155 -7.38 14.21 -9.37
N GLY A 156 -7.24 14.62 -8.12
CA GLY A 156 -5.94 15.08 -7.63
C GLY A 156 -4.91 13.96 -7.49
N CYS A 157 -5.31 12.72 -7.16
CA CYS A 157 -4.41 11.56 -7.23
C CYS A 157 -3.93 11.29 -8.67
N LEU A 158 -4.82 11.40 -9.66
CA LEU A 158 -4.45 11.25 -11.08
C LEU A 158 -3.50 12.35 -11.54
N LEU A 159 -3.77 13.60 -11.18
CA LEU A 159 -2.87 14.71 -11.51
C LEU A 159 -1.52 14.58 -10.78
N PHE A 160 -1.50 14.17 -9.52
CA PHE A 160 -0.23 13.94 -8.83
C PHE A 160 0.59 12.86 -9.53
N ARG A 161 -0.07 11.78 -9.98
CA ARG A 161 0.57 10.74 -10.78
C ARG A 161 1.10 11.27 -12.11
N SER A 162 0.31 12.07 -12.85
CA SER A 162 0.69 12.53 -14.19
C SER A 162 1.67 13.68 -14.21
N GLU A 163 1.67 14.55 -13.20
CA GLU A 163 2.50 15.76 -13.18
C GLU A 163 3.74 15.63 -12.29
N VAL A 164 3.65 14.87 -11.19
CA VAL A 164 4.76 14.73 -10.22
C VAL A 164 5.53 13.43 -10.43
N MET A 165 4.80 12.34 -10.69
CA MET A 165 5.38 10.99 -10.86
C MET A 165 5.54 10.57 -12.32
N GLU A 166 5.55 11.51 -13.26
CA GLU A 166 5.73 11.26 -14.69
C GLU A 166 7.16 10.84 -15.04
N ASP A 167 8.14 11.54 -14.45
CA ASP A 167 9.55 11.35 -14.78
C ASP A 167 10.05 10.00 -14.25
N GLN A 168 10.36 9.10 -15.17
CA GLN A 168 10.84 7.76 -14.86
C GLN A 168 12.14 7.78 -14.04
N GLN A 169 13.02 8.76 -14.22
CA GLN A 169 14.26 8.86 -13.43
C GLN A 169 13.97 9.20 -11.98
N VAL A 170 13.01 10.10 -11.73
CA VAL A 170 12.54 10.43 -10.39
C VAL A 170 11.92 9.19 -9.73
N VAL A 171 11.03 8.49 -10.44
CA VAL A 171 10.39 7.26 -9.93
C VAL A 171 11.42 6.18 -9.59
N LEU A 172 12.39 5.92 -10.48
CA LEU A 172 13.46 4.95 -10.24
C LEU A 172 14.28 5.32 -9.00
N LYS A 173 14.65 6.60 -8.86
CA LYS A 173 15.45 7.05 -7.71
C LYS A 173 14.70 6.96 -6.39
N ILE A 174 13.40 7.22 -6.40
CA ILE A 174 12.52 7.02 -5.25
C ILE A 174 12.47 5.54 -4.88
N VAL A 175 12.22 4.65 -5.85
CA VAL A 175 12.17 3.19 -5.60
C VAL A 175 13.50 2.70 -5.04
N GLU A 176 14.63 3.08 -5.63
CA GLU A 176 15.98 2.77 -5.13
C GLU A 176 16.15 3.23 -3.67
N GLY A 177 15.72 4.44 -3.34
CA GLY A 177 15.76 4.97 -1.98
C GLY A 177 14.92 4.17 -0.98
N LEU A 178 13.70 3.80 -1.37
CA LEU A 178 12.81 2.98 -0.53
C LEU A 178 13.40 1.59 -0.28
N LEU A 179 13.97 0.96 -1.31
CA LEU A 179 14.64 -0.35 -1.19
C LEU A 179 15.88 -0.26 -0.30
N THR A 180 16.68 0.80 -0.45
CA THR A 180 17.86 1.06 0.39
C THR A 180 17.47 1.20 1.86
N LEU A 181 16.36 1.89 2.17
CA LEU A 181 15.86 1.99 3.55
C LEU A 181 15.50 0.61 4.11
N ILE A 182 14.82 -0.23 3.34
CA ILE A 182 14.45 -1.58 3.78
C ILE A 182 15.69 -2.45 4.00
N GLU A 183 16.67 -2.39 3.11
CA GLU A 183 17.92 -3.12 3.27
C GLU A 183 18.72 -2.66 4.50
N ASN A 184 18.81 -1.35 4.72
CA ASN A 184 19.43 -0.80 5.93
C ASN A 184 18.75 -1.34 7.20
N GLU A 185 17.43 -1.43 7.20
CA GLU A 185 16.68 -2.02 8.32
C GLU A 185 16.95 -3.52 8.49
N ARG A 186 17.10 -4.29 7.39
CA ARG A 186 17.51 -5.71 7.46
C ARG A 186 18.91 -5.88 8.02
N ASN A 187 19.77 -4.90 7.80
CA ASN A 187 21.12 -4.80 8.35
C ASN A 187 21.15 -4.19 9.77
N ASN A 188 20.00 -4.15 10.47
CA ASN A 188 19.85 -3.64 11.83
C ASN A 188 20.19 -2.15 12.00
N GLN A 189 20.14 -1.37 10.91
CA GLN A 189 20.27 0.08 10.99
C GLN A 189 18.90 0.70 11.31
N THR A 190 18.92 1.77 12.10
CA THR A 190 17.72 2.54 12.40
C THR A 190 17.27 3.32 11.17
N ILE A 191 15.99 3.19 10.81
CA ILE A 191 15.37 3.93 9.70
C ILE A 191 14.15 4.70 10.16
N GLU A 192 13.74 5.69 9.36
CA GLU A 192 12.47 6.38 9.55
C GLU A 192 11.30 5.57 8.95
N ARG A 193 10.76 4.62 9.75
CA ARG A 193 9.63 3.77 9.32
C ARG A 193 8.38 4.56 8.89
N SER A 194 8.14 5.73 9.48
CA SER A 194 7.03 6.62 9.12
C SER A 194 7.14 7.16 7.69
N LEU A 195 8.34 7.57 7.28
CA LEU A 195 8.61 8.03 5.91
C LEU A 195 8.34 6.92 4.90
N LEU A 196 8.90 5.73 5.14
CA LEU A 196 8.71 4.55 4.29
C LEU A 196 7.22 4.18 4.19
N GLN A 197 6.53 4.10 5.32
CA GLN A 197 5.09 3.77 5.36
C GLN A 197 4.25 4.79 4.56
N ASN A 198 4.52 6.09 4.72
CA ASN A 198 3.77 7.13 4.03
C ASN A 198 4.00 7.11 2.51
N LEU A 199 5.24 6.93 2.07
CA LEU A 199 5.57 6.87 0.64
C LEU A 199 5.04 5.60 -0.01
N LEU A 200 5.07 4.44 0.66
CA LEU A 200 4.45 3.23 0.12
C LEU A 200 2.92 3.35 0.03
N ARG A 201 2.28 3.99 1.01
CA ARG A 201 0.84 4.33 0.94
C ARG A 201 0.52 5.31 -0.18
N MET A 202 1.39 6.29 -0.43
CA MET A 202 1.27 7.16 -1.60
C MET A 202 1.31 6.32 -2.89
N LEU A 203 2.29 5.44 -3.07
CA LEU A 203 2.38 4.60 -4.27
C LEU A 203 1.14 3.71 -4.44
N LEU A 204 0.52 3.24 -3.36
CA LEU A 204 -0.76 2.52 -3.42
C LEU A 204 -1.91 3.43 -3.87
N ALA A 205 -2.04 4.62 -3.28
CA ALA A 205 -3.07 5.60 -3.67
C ALA A 205 -2.96 6.02 -5.14
N LEU A 206 -1.73 6.17 -5.64
CA LEU A 206 -1.44 6.50 -7.03
C LEU A 206 -1.50 5.29 -7.99
N LYS A 207 -1.77 4.08 -7.48
CA LYS A 207 -1.76 2.82 -8.25
C LYS A 207 -0.43 2.57 -8.99
N LEU A 208 0.68 2.86 -8.32
CA LEU A 208 2.05 2.63 -8.81
C LEU A 208 2.74 1.49 -8.07
N TYR A 209 2.35 1.20 -6.82
CA TYR A 209 2.99 0.21 -5.95
C TYR A 209 3.32 -1.12 -6.63
N HIS A 210 2.34 -1.78 -7.25
CA HIS A 210 2.54 -3.09 -7.87
C HIS A 210 3.43 -3.06 -9.12
N SER A 211 3.29 -2.02 -9.95
CA SER A 211 3.99 -1.93 -11.22
C SER A 211 5.42 -1.41 -11.09
N THR A 212 5.70 -0.55 -10.11
CA THR A 212 7.00 0.14 -9.99
C THR A 212 7.83 -0.31 -8.78
N PHE A 213 7.20 -0.74 -7.68
CA PHE A 213 7.90 -1.06 -6.44
C PHE A 213 7.90 -2.56 -6.12
N GLU A 214 6.74 -3.23 -6.14
CA GLU A 214 6.59 -4.60 -5.61
C GLU A 214 7.54 -5.59 -6.30
N ASN A 215 7.66 -5.52 -7.64
CA ASN A 215 8.54 -6.42 -8.38
C ASN A 215 10.02 -6.20 -8.03
N GLU A 216 10.47 -4.96 -8.00
CA GLU A 216 11.85 -4.60 -7.62
C GLU A 216 12.14 -5.01 -6.16
N PHE A 217 11.19 -4.79 -5.25
CA PHE A 217 11.29 -5.22 -3.86
C PHE A 217 11.46 -6.73 -3.71
N LEU A 218 10.66 -7.52 -4.44
CA LEU A 218 10.76 -8.98 -4.41
C LEU A 218 12.10 -9.47 -4.97
N GLN A 219 12.59 -8.84 -6.05
CA GLN A 219 13.91 -9.15 -6.61
C GLN A 219 15.04 -8.81 -5.62
N HIS A 220 15.04 -7.62 -5.02
CA HIS A 220 16.04 -7.23 -4.02
C HIS A 220 16.02 -8.16 -2.80
N THR A 221 14.82 -8.56 -2.37
CA THR A 221 14.64 -9.52 -1.28
C THR A 221 15.21 -10.89 -1.63
N SER A 222 15.00 -11.37 -2.85
CA SER A 222 15.58 -12.63 -3.34
C SER A 222 17.11 -12.58 -3.32
N VAL A 223 17.71 -11.50 -3.84
CA VAL A 223 19.17 -11.34 -3.88
C VAL A 223 19.76 -11.26 -2.47
N PHE A 224 19.13 -10.49 -1.58
CA PHE A 224 19.56 -10.33 -0.20
C PHE A 224 19.58 -11.68 0.54
N TYR A 225 18.48 -12.43 0.50
CA TYR A 225 18.39 -13.70 1.23
C TYR A 225 19.16 -14.83 0.57
N GLU A 226 19.42 -14.79 -0.73
CA GLU A 226 20.35 -15.72 -1.37
C GLU A 226 21.78 -15.53 -0.87
N ALA A 227 22.25 -14.29 -0.75
CA ALA A 227 23.58 -13.99 -0.21
C ALA A 227 23.67 -14.37 1.28
N GLU A 228 22.66 -13.99 2.07
CA GLU A 228 22.64 -14.30 3.50
C GLU A 228 22.57 -15.81 3.77
N GLY A 229 21.75 -16.55 3.01
CA GLY A 229 21.65 -18.01 3.12
C GLY A 229 22.98 -18.70 2.91
N LYS A 230 23.65 -18.41 1.79
CA LYS A 230 24.98 -18.93 1.44
C LYS A 230 26.04 -18.63 2.51
N GLN A 231 26.03 -17.41 3.04
CA GLN A 231 26.98 -17.01 4.09
C GLN A 231 26.68 -17.75 5.41
N LYS A 232 25.44 -17.71 5.88
CA LYS A 232 25.08 -18.18 7.22
C LYS A 232 25.16 -19.70 7.35
N ILE A 233 24.81 -20.45 6.31
CA ILE A 233 24.96 -21.92 6.33
C ILE A 233 26.43 -22.35 6.38
N ALA A 234 27.33 -21.58 5.75
CA ALA A 234 28.76 -21.86 5.80
C ALA A 234 29.34 -21.56 7.18
N GLU A 235 29.03 -20.40 7.75
CA GLU A 235 29.64 -19.88 8.99
C GLU A 235 29.07 -20.47 10.29
N SER A 236 27.81 -20.94 10.28
CA SER A 236 27.08 -21.27 11.52
C SER A 236 26.84 -22.76 11.70
N SER A 237 26.55 -23.20 12.93
CA SER A 237 25.98 -24.52 13.19
C SER A 237 24.53 -24.59 12.71
N VAL A 238 24.02 -25.80 12.48
CA VAL A 238 22.64 -26.00 12.01
C VAL A 238 21.59 -25.48 13.01
N PRO A 239 21.68 -25.74 14.34
CA PRO A 239 20.79 -25.10 15.32
C PRO A 239 20.71 -23.58 15.19
N TYR A 240 21.87 -22.93 15.11
CA TYR A 240 21.93 -21.47 15.01
C TYR A 240 21.29 -20.99 13.70
N TYR A 241 21.55 -21.68 12.59
CA TYR A 241 20.96 -21.36 11.30
C TYR A 241 19.43 -21.50 11.30
N LEU A 242 18.88 -22.56 11.90
CA LEU A 242 17.42 -22.76 12.02
C LEU A 242 16.75 -21.66 12.84
N HIS A 243 17.39 -21.23 13.92
CA HIS A 243 16.90 -20.09 14.72
C HIS A 243 17.05 -18.75 13.99
N HIS A 244 18.11 -18.56 13.20
CA HIS A 244 18.29 -17.39 12.34
C HIS A 244 17.13 -17.27 11.33
N ILE A 245 16.76 -18.38 10.67
CA ILE A 245 15.59 -18.43 9.77
C ILE A 245 14.31 -18.00 10.49
N ASP A 246 14.06 -18.52 11.70
CA ASP A 246 12.87 -18.16 12.48
C ASP A 246 12.85 -16.67 12.84
N SER A 247 14.00 -16.09 13.20
CA SER A 247 14.14 -14.65 13.46
C SER A 247 13.84 -13.83 12.21
N ARG A 248 14.48 -14.15 11.08
CA ARG A 248 14.27 -13.43 9.82
C ARG A 248 12.83 -13.47 9.35
N LEU A 249 12.16 -14.62 9.42
CA LEU A 249 10.75 -14.72 9.08
C LEU A 249 9.87 -13.85 9.99
N LYS A 250 10.14 -13.80 11.30
CA LYS A 250 9.41 -12.94 12.23
C LYS A 250 9.63 -11.46 11.95
N GLU A 251 10.89 -11.06 11.74
CA GLU A 251 11.24 -9.68 11.41
C GLU A 251 10.58 -9.22 10.12
N GLU A 252 10.61 -10.03 9.06
CA GLU A 252 9.99 -9.66 7.77
C GLU A 252 8.47 -9.58 7.86
N LEU A 253 7.83 -10.44 8.66
CA LEU A 253 6.39 -10.33 8.91
C LEU A 253 6.03 -9.04 9.67
N GLU A 254 6.87 -8.62 10.62
CA GLU A 254 6.70 -7.36 11.36
C GLU A 254 6.90 -6.13 10.46
N ARG A 255 7.95 -6.14 9.62
CA ARG A 255 8.20 -5.13 8.57
C ARG A 255 7.03 -5.05 7.60
N ALA A 256 6.56 -6.20 7.11
CA ALA A 256 5.45 -6.27 6.17
C ALA A 256 4.16 -5.70 6.76
N HIS A 257 3.85 -6.07 8.01
CA HIS A 257 2.69 -5.51 8.73
C HIS A 257 2.80 -4.00 8.93
N THR A 258 4.01 -3.48 9.12
CA THR A 258 4.23 -2.06 9.37
C THR A 258 4.01 -1.22 8.11
N TYR A 259 4.56 -1.61 6.96
CA TYR A 259 4.60 -0.71 5.79
C TYR A 259 4.36 -1.35 4.41
N LEU A 260 4.28 -2.68 4.28
CA LEU A 260 4.00 -3.31 2.99
C LEU A 260 2.50 -3.52 2.75
N SER A 261 2.13 -3.76 1.50
CA SER A 261 0.78 -4.21 1.15
C SER A 261 0.57 -5.67 1.58
N ASP A 262 -0.64 -6.00 2.05
CA ASP A 262 -1.03 -7.37 2.42
C ASP A 262 -0.82 -8.39 1.29
N THR A 263 -0.89 -7.94 0.04
CA THR A 263 -0.66 -8.75 -1.16
C THR A 263 0.81 -9.17 -1.34
N THR A 264 1.74 -8.42 -0.75
CA THR A 264 3.19 -8.61 -0.89
C THR A 264 3.70 -9.66 0.09
N THR A 265 3.14 -9.70 1.30
CA THR A 265 3.52 -10.61 2.38
C THR A 265 3.64 -12.08 1.95
N PRO A 266 2.65 -12.71 1.28
CA PRO A 266 2.78 -14.11 0.88
C PRO A 266 3.88 -14.34 -0.16
N LYS A 267 4.10 -13.39 -1.08
CA LYS A 267 5.15 -13.48 -2.12
C LYS A 267 6.54 -13.38 -1.50
N MET A 268 6.74 -12.38 -0.63
CA MET A 268 7.98 -12.16 0.10
C MET A 268 8.32 -13.36 0.98
N LYS A 269 7.35 -13.88 1.73
CA LYS A 269 7.54 -15.06 2.58
C LYS A 269 7.98 -16.28 1.76
N ALA A 270 7.36 -16.54 0.61
CA ALA A 270 7.74 -17.65 -0.25
C ALA A 270 9.19 -17.53 -0.74
N ILE A 271 9.65 -16.32 -1.08
CA ILE A 271 11.05 -16.06 -1.46
C ILE A 271 12.01 -16.38 -0.30
N ILE A 272 11.69 -15.94 0.91
CA ILE A 272 12.54 -16.20 2.09
C ILE A 272 12.63 -17.70 2.37
N GLU A 273 11.50 -18.40 2.34
CA GLU A 273 11.43 -19.86 2.52
C GLU A 273 12.21 -20.59 1.42
N GLU A 274 12.13 -20.14 0.17
CA GLU A 274 12.90 -20.69 -0.93
C GLU A 274 14.42 -20.48 -0.72
N LYS A 275 14.85 -19.23 -0.50
CA LYS A 275 16.27 -18.86 -0.43
C LYS A 275 16.99 -19.34 0.81
N LEU A 276 16.33 -19.34 1.98
CA LEU A 276 16.98 -19.74 3.23
C LEU A 276 16.81 -21.22 3.56
N ILE A 277 15.73 -21.86 3.11
CA ILE A 277 15.40 -23.24 3.52
C ILE A 277 15.53 -24.20 2.34
N LYS A 278 14.79 -23.96 1.25
CA LYS A 278 14.67 -24.93 0.16
C LYS A 278 16.00 -25.13 -0.57
N GLU A 279 16.66 -24.05 -0.97
CA GLU A 279 17.94 -24.08 -1.68
C GLU A 279 19.07 -24.71 -0.85
N HIS A 280 18.96 -24.67 0.48
CA HIS A 280 19.96 -25.19 1.42
C HIS A 280 19.53 -26.47 2.15
N SER A 281 18.43 -27.10 1.72
CA SER A 281 17.85 -28.26 2.42
C SER A 281 18.83 -29.43 2.57
N CYS A 282 19.57 -29.75 1.50
CA CYS A 282 20.63 -30.76 1.54
C CYS A 282 21.77 -30.34 2.49
N ASP A 283 22.28 -29.12 2.38
CA ASP A 283 23.39 -28.62 3.22
C ASP A 283 23.05 -28.66 4.72
N ILE A 284 21.82 -28.28 5.08
CA ILE A 284 21.31 -28.33 6.45
C ILE A 284 21.32 -29.78 6.98
N LEU A 285 20.83 -30.72 6.16
CA LEU A 285 20.75 -32.13 6.54
C LEU A 285 22.15 -32.77 6.63
N ASP A 286 22.99 -32.56 5.62
CA ASP A 286 24.36 -33.07 5.57
C ASP A 286 25.21 -32.58 6.74
N LYS A 287 25.11 -31.28 7.08
CA LYS A 287 25.97 -30.66 8.08
C LYS A 287 25.59 -31.01 9.52
N GLY A 288 24.29 -31.11 9.83
CA GLY A 288 23.84 -31.14 11.23
C GLY A 288 22.88 -32.26 11.62
N PHE A 289 22.23 -32.95 10.68
CA PHE A 289 21.18 -33.89 11.03
C PHE A 289 21.68 -35.04 11.94
N PHE A 290 22.84 -35.62 11.60
CA PHE A 290 23.43 -36.71 12.38
C PHE A 290 23.80 -36.29 13.80
N GLU A 291 24.33 -35.08 13.98
CA GLU A 291 24.70 -34.53 15.28
C GLU A 291 23.45 -34.31 16.14
N LEU A 292 22.42 -33.67 15.59
CA LEU A 292 21.15 -33.43 16.29
C LEU A 292 20.46 -34.71 16.74
N MET A 293 20.52 -35.75 15.91
CA MET A 293 19.96 -37.06 16.25
C MET A 293 20.76 -37.74 17.38
N LYS A 294 22.10 -37.70 17.33
CA LYS A 294 22.96 -38.26 18.38
C LYS A 294 22.78 -37.55 19.73
N GLU A 295 22.63 -36.23 19.70
CA GLU A 295 22.40 -35.41 20.89
C GLU A 295 20.96 -35.47 21.40
N ASN A 296 20.05 -36.13 20.67
CA ASN A 296 18.62 -36.19 20.98
C ASN A 296 18.02 -34.78 21.15
N ASN A 297 18.47 -33.81 20.33
CA ASN A 297 18.01 -32.43 20.39
C ASN A 297 16.64 -32.29 19.72
N LYS A 298 15.59 -32.67 20.46
CA LYS A 298 14.21 -32.71 19.97
C LYS A 298 13.66 -31.34 19.56
N ALA A 299 14.14 -30.26 20.18
CA ALA A 299 13.67 -28.91 19.87
C ALA A 299 14.08 -28.50 18.45
N ASP A 300 15.36 -28.64 18.13
CA ASP A 300 15.89 -28.27 16.82
C ASP A 300 15.45 -29.25 15.73
N LEU A 301 15.30 -30.53 16.05
CA LEU A 301 14.72 -31.52 15.13
C LEU A 301 13.25 -31.18 14.78
N ALA A 302 12.46 -30.72 15.75
CA ALA A 302 11.08 -30.27 15.49
C ALA A 302 11.06 -29.02 14.60
N LEU A 303 12.00 -28.10 14.79
CA LEU A 303 12.14 -26.90 13.97
C LEU A 303 12.57 -27.24 12.54
N LEU A 304 13.55 -28.14 12.39
CA LEU A 304 13.98 -28.69 11.10
C LEU A 304 12.82 -29.34 10.35
N TYR A 305 12.06 -30.21 11.03
CA TYR A 305 10.89 -30.86 10.43
C TYR A 305 9.83 -29.86 9.98
N LYS A 306 9.52 -28.85 10.82
CA LYS A 306 8.57 -27.78 10.48
C LYS A 306 8.97 -27.08 9.19
N TYR A 307 10.24 -26.72 9.04
CA TYR A 307 10.72 -25.99 7.86
C TYR A 307 10.77 -26.85 6.60
N LEU A 308 11.33 -28.05 6.69
CA LEU A 308 11.36 -28.97 5.53
C LEU A 308 9.94 -29.37 5.08
N LYS A 309 8.99 -29.47 6.02
CA LYS A 309 7.57 -29.65 5.69
C LYS A 309 6.99 -28.45 4.94
N GLN A 310 7.32 -27.23 5.35
CA GLN A 310 6.82 -26.01 4.71
C GLN A 310 7.29 -25.88 3.26
N VAL A 311 8.54 -26.25 2.97
CA VAL A 311 9.11 -26.17 1.60
C VAL A 311 8.98 -27.46 0.78
N ASN A 312 8.25 -28.45 1.30
CA ASN A 312 8.03 -29.77 0.66
C ASN A 312 9.32 -30.60 0.42
N CYS A 313 10.30 -30.51 1.32
CA CYS A 313 11.56 -31.26 1.29
C CYS A 313 11.60 -32.43 2.30
N LEU A 314 10.44 -33.05 2.60
CA LEU A 314 10.38 -34.18 3.55
C LEU A 314 10.98 -35.47 2.99
N SER A 315 11.03 -35.63 1.67
CA SER A 315 11.71 -36.75 1.01
C SER A 315 13.19 -36.80 1.36
N ASP A 316 13.83 -35.63 1.42
CA ASP A 316 15.25 -35.51 1.72
C ASP A 316 15.48 -35.92 3.17
N LEU A 317 14.70 -35.37 4.10
CA LEU A 317 14.73 -35.78 5.51
C LEU A 317 14.54 -37.30 5.70
N GLN A 318 13.63 -37.91 4.94
CA GLN A 318 13.40 -39.35 5.01
C GLN A 318 14.64 -40.16 4.57
N SER A 319 15.32 -39.72 3.50
CA SER A 319 16.56 -40.33 3.03
C SER A 319 17.66 -40.27 4.10
N PHE A 320 17.85 -39.09 4.70
CA PHE A 320 18.83 -38.90 5.78
C PHE A 320 18.49 -39.70 7.04
N LEU A 321 17.22 -39.78 7.41
CA LEU A 321 16.77 -40.59 8.55
C LEU A 321 17.06 -42.08 8.31
N ASN A 322 16.75 -42.60 7.12
CA ASN A 322 17.07 -44.00 6.77
C ASN A 322 18.58 -44.26 6.82
N SER A 323 19.39 -43.33 6.31
CA SER A 323 20.84 -43.42 6.37
C SER A 323 21.35 -43.39 7.81
N PHE A 324 20.77 -42.55 8.68
CA PHE A 324 21.12 -42.48 10.09
C PHE A 324 20.82 -43.79 10.81
N VAL A 325 19.60 -44.29 10.69
CA VAL A 325 19.18 -45.55 11.34
C VAL A 325 20.05 -46.72 10.87
N THR A 326 20.31 -46.81 9.56
CA THR A 326 21.14 -47.89 8.99
C THR A 326 22.57 -47.83 9.53
N LYS A 327 23.17 -46.62 9.56
CA LYS A 327 24.54 -46.44 10.05
C LYS A 327 24.65 -46.72 11.55
N THR A 328 23.73 -46.20 12.36
CA THR A 328 23.73 -46.45 13.81
C THR A 328 23.51 -47.93 14.11
N ALA A 329 22.61 -48.62 13.40
CA ALA A 329 22.41 -50.06 13.57
C ALA A 329 23.66 -50.87 13.18
N MET A 330 24.32 -50.52 12.06
CA MET A 330 25.58 -51.16 11.66
C MET A 330 26.70 -50.92 12.68
N ASP A 331 26.82 -49.70 13.22
CA ASP A 331 27.82 -49.35 14.22
C ASP A 331 27.65 -50.14 15.52
N ILE A 332 26.41 -50.48 15.91
CA ILE A 332 26.11 -51.33 17.10
C ILE A 332 26.44 -52.80 16.80
N VAL A 333 26.03 -53.34 15.66
CA VAL A 333 26.16 -54.77 15.33
C VAL A 333 27.60 -55.17 14.96
N MET A 334 28.41 -54.23 14.46
CA MET A 334 29.76 -54.52 13.95
C MET A 334 30.87 -54.31 15.01
N GLN A 335 30.54 -54.18 16.30
CA GLN A 335 31.49 -54.05 17.40
C GLN A 335 31.65 -55.39 18.15
N PRO A 336 32.64 -56.24 17.80
CA PRO A 336 32.79 -57.59 18.38
C PRO A 336 33.06 -57.57 19.89
N ASP A 337 33.64 -56.46 20.36
CA ASP A 337 33.99 -56.26 21.77
C ASP A 337 32.77 -55.90 22.65
N LYS A 338 31.58 -55.75 22.04
CA LYS A 338 30.32 -55.35 22.71
C LYS A 338 29.15 -56.31 22.48
N ASP A 339 29.39 -57.52 21.97
CA ASP A 339 28.33 -58.50 21.68
C ASP A 339 27.42 -58.77 22.90
N ASP A 340 27.99 -58.73 24.11
CA ASP A 340 27.28 -58.99 25.37
C ASP A 340 26.16 -57.96 25.69
N VAL A 341 26.30 -56.72 25.18
CA VAL A 341 25.36 -55.60 25.40
C VAL A 341 24.63 -55.18 24.12
N MET A 342 24.93 -55.81 22.98
CA MET A 342 24.36 -55.46 21.66
C MET A 342 22.82 -55.46 21.64
N ILE A 343 22.18 -56.48 22.24
CA ILE A 343 20.72 -56.58 22.27
C ILE A 343 20.11 -55.46 23.12
N GLU A 344 20.75 -55.09 24.23
CA GLU A 344 20.28 -54.00 25.10
C GLU A 344 20.47 -52.62 24.46
N GLU A 345 21.54 -52.39 23.70
CA GLU A 345 21.76 -51.12 22.97
C GLU A 345 20.80 -50.93 21.76
N LEU A 346 20.26 -52.02 21.21
CA LEU A 346 19.29 -51.98 20.10
C LEU A 346 17.85 -51.69 20.54
N ILE A 347 17.50 -52.03 21.78
CA ILE A 347 16.16 -51.84 22.38
C ILE A 347 16.01 -50.40 22.86
#